data_AF-A0A4C1VYP2-F1
#
_entry.id   AF-A0A4C1VYP2-F1
#
_cell.length_a   1.000
_cell.length_b   1.000
_cell.length_c   1.000
_cell.angle_alpha   90.00
_cell.angle_beta   90.00
_cell.angle_gamma   90.00
#
_symmetry.space_group_name_H-M   'P 1'
#
loop_
_entity.id
_entity.type
_entity.pdbx_description
1 polymer ?
#
loop_
_entity_poly.entity_id
_entity_poly.type
_entity_poly.pdbx_seq_one_letter_code
_entity_poly.pdbx_strand_id
1 'polypeptide(L)'
;MQAPRDEAAKLEEQRKLIEFHVIGNSLTGPVNKQTMLWLIGLHNVFSHQLPEMTKEYISQLVFDPRLIARITLFCFDLNRKHKTLALIKEGRPIGGICFRTFNSQGFSEIVFCAVTSNEQVKGYGTHLMNHLKDYHIRNNILHFLTFADEFAIGYFKKQGFSKEIKLPRAMYQGYIKDYEGATLMHCELNPRIVYTEFTAVIRRQKEIVKKLIDMRQKEVRKVHPGLTCFKEGVRSIPVECIPGLRESGWRCAARQTRVVRAGDRDEPAEPEALAHQLRNVLHAVTTP
;
A
#
# COMPACT_ATOMS: atom_id res chain seq x y z
N MET A 1 -1.80 22.00 7.43
CA MET A 1 -1.40 20.67 6.90
C MET A 1 -2.67 20.01 6.39
N GLN A 2 -2.73 19.67 5.11
CA GLN A 2 -3.92 19.04 4.50
C GLN A 2 -4.07 17.63 5.08
N ALA A 3 -5.26 17.29 5.59
CA ALA A 3 -5.54 15.95 6.07
C ALA A 3 -5.37 14.94 4.91
N PRO A 4 -4.72 13.79 5.13
CA PRO A 4 -4.63 12.71 4.17
C PRO A 4 -6.03 12.23 3.82
N ARG A 5 -6.22 11.91 2.55
CA ARG A 5 -7.56 11.75 1.95
C ARG A 5 -8.34 10.57 2.55
N ASP A 6 -7.67 9.59 3.13
CA ASP A 6 -8.27 8.40 3.77
C ASP A 6 -8.81 8.66 5.19
N GLU A 7 -8.35 9.70 5.88
CA GLU A 7 -8.78 10.02 7.24
C GLU A 7 -10.26 10.39 7.31
N ALA A 8 -10.79 11.06 6.28
CA ALA A 8 -12.21 11.38 6.17
C ALA A 8 -13.07 10.11 6.07
N ALA A 9 -12.71 9.18 5.18
CA ALA A 9 -13.42 7.91 5.03
C ALA A 9 -13.38 7.07 6.32
N LYS A 10 -12.24 7.05 7.02
CA LYS A 10 -12.11 6.37 8.30
C LYS A 10 -13.01 6.97 9.39
N LEU A 11 -13.12 8.30 9.45
CA LEU A 11 -14.03 8.97 10.39
C LEU A 11 -15.49 8.64 10.08
N GLU A 12 -15.87 8.57 8.80
CA GLU A 12 -17.22 8.18 8.39
C GLU A 12 -17.54 6.73 8.77
N GLU A 13 -16.56 5.82 8.67
CA GLU A 13 -16.71 4.43 9.12
C GLU A 13 -16.91 4.35 10.64
N GLN A 14 -16.12 5.10 11.42
CA GLN A 14 -16.28 5.18 12.87
C GLN A 14 -17.65 5.72 13.29
N ARG A 15 -18.23 6.62 12.49
CA ARG A 15 -19.58 7.17 12.68
C ARG A 15 -20.69 6.25 12.15
N LYS A 16 -20.35 5.08 11.60
CA LYS A 16 -21.28 4.14 10.96
C LYS A 16 -22.07 4.74 9.79
N LEU A 17 -21.50 5.74 9.11
CA LEU A 17 -22.08 6.32 7.89
C LEU A 17 -21.79 5.44 6.67
N ILE A 18 -20.63 4.78 6.70
CA ILE A 18 -20.21 3.82 5.68
C ILE A 18 -19.91 2.45 6.31
N GLU A 19 -20.13 1.41 5.52
CA GLU A 19 -19.90 0.02 5.92
C GLU A 19 -19.24 -0.76 4.79
N PHE A 20 -18.41 -1.73 5.16
CA PHE A 20 -17.72 -2.63 4.24
C PHE A 20 -18.25 -4.04 4.38
N HIS A 21 -18.75 -4.61 3.27
CA HIS A 21 -19.34 -5.94 3.24
C HIS A 21 -18.70 -6.78 2.15
N VAL A 22 -18.10 -7.91 2.50
CA VAL A 22 -17.65 -8.89 1.50
C VAL A 22 -18.86 -9.73 1.11
N ILE A 23 -19.33 -9.54 -0.12
CA ILE A 23 -20.50 -10.20 -0.67
C ILE A 23 -20.13 -11.04 -1.89
N GLY A 24 -20.89 -12.10 -2.14
CA GLY A 24 -20.73 -12.93 -3.33
C GLY A 24 -22.00 -13.73 -3.56
N ASN A 25 -22.30 -14.06 -4.81
CA ASN A 25 -23.42 -14.94 -5.10
C ASN A 25 -23.00 -16.39 -4.83
N SER A 26 -23.56 -17.02 -3.78
CA SER A 26 -23.40 -18.46 -3.60
C SER A 26 -24.68 -19.16 -4.01
N LEU A 27 -24.58 -19.99 -5.06
CA LEU A 27 -25.65 -20.88 -5.52
C LEU A 27 -26.08 -21.94 -4.47
N THR A 28 -25.35 -22.06 -3.35
CA THR A 28 -25.56 -23.10 -2.34
C THR A 28 -26.50 -22.70 -1.21
N GLY A 29 -27.05 -21.49 -1.22
CA GLY A 29 -28.01 -21.04 -0.20
C GLY A 29 -28.83 -19.83 -0.65
N PRO A 30 -29.98 -19.55 -0.01
CA PRO A 30 -30.79 -18.38 -0.33
C PRO A 30 -29.99 -17.11 -0.08
N VAL A 31 -29.74 -16.33 -1.13
CA VAL A 31 -29.08 -15.02 -1.01
C VAL A 31 -30.06 -14.04 -0.38
N ASN A 32 -29.62 -13.32 0.65
CA ASN A 32 -30.43 -12.29 1.29
C ASN A 32 -30.85 -11.23 0.26
N LYS A 33 -32.12 -10.79 0.29
CA LYS A 33 -32.65 -9.75 -0.60
C LYS A 33 -31.77 -8.50 -0.58
N GLN A 34 -31.25 -8.13 0.58
CA GLN A 34 -30.37 -6.97 0.73
C GLN A 34 -29.04 -7.14 -0.04
N THR A 35 -28.43 -8.32 0.04
CA THR A 35 -27.19 -8.64 -0.68
C THR A 35 -27.40 -8.60 -2.19
N MET A 36 -28.56 -9.08 -2.67
CA MET A 36 -28.92 -8.97 -4.10
C MET A 36 -29.07 -7.52 -4.54
N LEU A 37 -29.73 -6.68 -3.75
CA LEU A 37 -29.86 -5.25 -4.03
C LEU A 37 -28.49 -4.56 -4.10
N TRP A 38 -27.57 -4.91 -3.19
CA TRP A 38 -26.20 -4.41 -3.23
C TRP A 38 -25.43 -4.88 -4.46
N LEU A 39 -25.54 -6.16 -4.85
CA LEU A 39 -24.90 -6.67 -6.07
C LEU A 39 -25.42 -5.96 -7.33
N ILE A 40 -26.73 -5.70 -7.43
CA ILE A 40 -27.33 -4.93 -8.53
C ILE A 40 -26.79 -3.50 -8.55
N GLY A 41 -26.73 -2.84 -7.39
CA GLY A 41 -26.17 -1.49 -7.32
C GLY A 41 -24.68 -1.44 -7.68
N LEU A 42 -23.89 -2.43 -7.26
CA LEU A 42 -22.47 -2.54 -7.63
C LEU A 42 -22.29 -2.83 -9.12
N HIS A 43 -23.12 -3.71 -9.70
CA HIS A 43 -23.14 -3.94 -11.15
C HIS A 43 -23.36 -2.63 -11.91
N ASN A 44 -24.34 -1.83 -11.48
CA ASN A 44 -24.58 -0.51 -12.07
C ASN A 44 -23.38 0.42 -11.91
N VAL A 45 -22.74 0.46 -10.73
CA VAL A 45 -21.53 1.27 -10.51
C VAL A 45 -20.41 0.83 -11.46
N PHE A 46 -20.10 -0.47 -11.55
CA PHE A 46 -19.08 -0.97 -12.46
C PHE A 46 -19.41 -0.67 -13.92
N SER A 47 -20.65 -0.88 -14.35
CA SER A 47 -21.08 -0.60 -15.72
C SER A 47 -20.97 0.88 -16.11
N HIS A 48 -21.16 1.81 -15.17
CA HIS A 48 -21.03 3.24 -15.46
C HIS A 48 -19.58 3.72 -15.40
N GLN A 49 -18.76 3.15 -14.52
CA GLN A 49 -17.38 3.58 -14.32
C GLN A 49 -16.38 2.89 -15.25
N LEU A 50 -16.74 1.74 -15.82
CA LEU A 50 -15.89 0.94 -16.72
C LEU A 50 -16.59 0.78 -18.08
N PRO A 51 -16.61 1.82 -18.93
CA PRO A 51 -17.33 1.80 -20.21
C PRO A 51 -16.76 0.81 -21.23
N GLU A 52 -15.46 0.51 -21.14
CA GLU A 52 -14.78 -0.48 -22.00
C GLU A 52 -15.26 -1.92 -21.74
N MET A 53 -15.91 -2.17 -20.60
CA MET A 53 -16.41 -3.50 -20.23
C MET A 53 -17.89 -3.63 -20.60
N THR A 54 -18.25 -4.72 -21.29
CA THR A 54 -19.66 -4.97 -21.67
C THR A 54 -20.51 -5.29 -20.44
N LYS A 55 -21.77 -4.84 -20.44
CA LYS A 55 -22.69 -5.03 -19.30
C LYS A 55 -22.93 -6.52 -19.01
N GLU A 56 -22.98 -7.33 -20.07
CA GLU A 56 -23.15 -8.78 -20.00
C GLU A 56 -21.95 -9.43 -19.31
N TYR A 57 -20.73 -8.98 -19.62
CA TYR A 57 -19.51 -9.49 -19.01
C TYR A 57 -19.46 -9.17 -17.52
N ILE A 58 -19.77 -7.92 -17.14
CA ILE A 58 -19.84 -7.52 -15.72
C ILE A 58 -20.90 -8.34 -14.99
N SER A 59 -22.09 -8.52 -15.57
CA SER A 59 -23.16 -9.35 -15.00
C SER A 59 -22.70 -10.79 -14.74
N GLN A 60 -21.97 -11.39 -15.69
CA GLN A 60 -21.50 -12.77 -15.56
C GLN A 60 -20.51 -12.95 -14.42
N LEU A 61 -19.65 -11.95 -14.14
CA LEU A 61 -18.66 -12.07 -13.06
C LEU A 61 -19.20 -11.63 -11.69
N VAL A 62 -20.03 -10.58 -11.65
CA VAL A 62 -20.59 -10.07 -10.38
C VAL A 62 -21.66 -11.02 -9.81
N PHE A 63 -22.53 -11.55 -10.67
CA PHE A 63 -23.57 -12.49 -10.26
C PHE A 63 -23.15 -13.95 -10.35
N ASP A 64 -21.93 -14.24 -10.81
CA ASP A 64 -21.35 -15.58 -11.07
C ASP A 64 -22.37 -16.75 -11.08
N PRO A 65 -23.24 -16.86 -12.10
CA PRO A 65 -24.36 -17.81 -12.07
C PRO A 65 -24.00 -19.24 -12.53
N ARG A 66 -22.73 -19.58 -12.79
CA ARG A 66 -22.33 -20.77 -13.58
C ARG A 66 -21.03 -21.38 -13.06
N LEU A 67 -20.89 -22.66 -12.70
CA LEU A 67 -21.69 -23.90 -12.87
C LEU A 67 -22.52 -24.03 -14.14
N ILE A 68 -22.02 -23.54 -15.28
CA ILE A 68 -22.30 -24.14 -16.61
C ILE A 68 -20.94 -24.33 -17.31
N ALA A 69 -20.03 -25.01 -16.62
CA ALA A 69 -19.10 -25.91 -17.29
C ALA A 69 -19.86 -27.22 -17.45
N ARG A 70 -20.63 -27.44 -18.53
CA ARG A 70 -20.12 -28.02 -19.78
C ARG A 70 -18.81 -28.79 -19.59
N ILE A 71 -18.96 -30.08 -19.33
CA ILE A 71 -18.24 -31.18 -20.00
C ILE A 71 -16.76 -30.88 -20.25
N THR A 72 -15.93 -30.86 -19.20
CA THR A 72 -14.58 -31.44 -19.27
C THR A 72 -14.09 -31.75 -17.86
N LEU A 73 -13.61 -32.97 -17.71
CA LEU A 73 -13.38 -33.69 -16.46
C LEU A 73 -12.09 -33.25 -15.72
N PHE A 74 -11.86 -31.94 -15.53
CA PHE A 74 -10.59 -31.41 -14.98
C PHE A 74 -10.74 -30.24 -13.99
N CYS A 75 -11.82 -30.16 -13.23
CA CYS A 75 -12.02 -29.09 -12.23
C CYS A 75 -11.58 -29.54 -10.83
N PHE A 76 -10.27 -29.48 -10.54
CA PHE A 76 -9.71 -29.76 -9.20
C PHE A 76 -9.84 -28.59 -8.20
N ASP A 77 -10.63 -27.56 -8.50
CA ASP A 77 -10.75 -26.40 -7.59
C ASP A 77 -12.17 -25.81 -7.65
N LEU A 78 -13.09 -26.41 -6.88
CA LEU A 78 -14.50 -26.00 -6.77
C LEU A 78 -14.72 -24.63 -6.08
N ASN A 79 -13.65 -23.94 -5.68
CA ASN A 79 -13.71 -22.74 -4.84
C ASN A 79 -13.39 -21.41 -5.56
N ARG A 80 -13.29 -21.42 -6.90
CA ARG A 80 -12.87 -20.26 -7.70
C ARG A 80 -13.98 -19.25 -7.99
N LYS A 81 -14.73 -18.82 -6.96
CA LYS A 81 -15.85 -17.87 -7.09
C LYS A 81 -15.39 -16.43 -6.96
N HIS A 82 -16.01 -15.54 -7.73
CA HIS A 82 -15.83 -14.10 -7.56
C HIS A 82 -16.50 -13.63 -6.27
N LYS A 83 -15.83 -12.74 -5.56
CA LYS A 83 -16.36 -12.02 -4.39
C LYS A 83 -16.18 -10.54 -4.64
N THR A 84 -17.08 -9.75 -4.09
CA THR A 84 -17.02 -8.30 -4.17
C THR A 84 -16.96 -7.71 -2.77
N LEU A 85 -15.92 -6.92 -2.49
CA LEU A 85 -15.91 -6.03 -1.33
C LEU A 85 -16.76 -4.81 -1.68
N ALA A 86 -17.90 -4.68 -1.05
CA ALA A 86 -18.84 -3.58 -1.26
C ALA A 86 -18.63 -2.48 -0.22
N LEU A 87 -18.59 -1.23 -0.69
CA LEU A 87 -18.69 -0.04 0.14
C LEU A 87 -20.12 0.49 0.09
N ILE A 88 -20.80 0.42 1.23
CA ILE A 88 -22.18 0.84 1.40
C ILE A 88 -22.19 2.14 2.20
N LYS A 89 -22.95 3.14 1.75
CA LYS A 89 -23.18 4.40 2.45
C LYS A 89 -24.68 4.63 2.55
N GLU A 90 -25.19 4.79 3.78
CA GLU A 90 -26.63 4.98 4.03
C GLU A 90 -27.51 3.93 3.31
N GLY A 91 -27.07 2.66 3.33
CA GLY A 91 -27.76 1.54 2.68
C GLY A 91 -27.58 1.41 1.17
N ARG A 92 -26.90 2.35 0.50
CA ARG A 92 -26.64 2.32 -0.96
C ARG A 92 -25.20 1.95 -1.28
N PRO A 93 -24.96 1.07 -2.27
CA PRO A 93 -23.60 0.77 -2.71
C PRO A 93 -23.03 1.96 -3.51
N ILE A 94 -21.91 2.50 -3.04
CA ILE A 94 -21.23 3.65 -3.68
C ILE A 94 -19.92 3.25 -4.35
N GLY A 95 -19.42 2.04 -4.12
CA GLY A 95 -18.21 1.52 -4.75
C GLY A 95 -17.90 0.11 -4.31
N GLY A 96 -16.94 -0.53 -4.97
CA GLY A 96 -16.50 -1.85 -4.58
C GLY A 96 -15.32 -2.37 -5.38
N ILE A 97 -14.78 -3.49 -4.91
CA ILE A 97 -13.72 -4.23 -5.58
C ILE A 97 -14.17 -5.67 -5.78
N CYS A 98 -14.34 -6.09 -7.03
CA CYS A 98 -14.57 -7.48 -7.39
C CYS A 98 -13.22 -8.17 -7.54
N PHE A 99 -13.05 -9.30 -6.86
CA PHE A 99 -11.83 -10.08 -6.83
C PHE A 99 -12.11 -11.57 -6.88
N ARG A 100 -11.11 -12.33 -7.31
CA ARG A 100 -11.13 -13.79 -7.36
C ARG A 100 -9.87 -14.34 -6.70
N THR A 101 -10.07 -15.14 -5.66
CA THR A 101 -8.95 -15.68 -4.88
C THR A 101 -8.54 -17.06 -5.39
N PHE A 102 -7.23 -17.26 -5.54
CA PHE A 102 -6.60 -18.53 -5.92
C PHE A 102 -5.78 -19.05 -4.74
N ASN A 103 -6.44 -19.68 -3.77
CA ASN A 103 -5.81 -20.11 -2.51
C ASN A 103 -4.62 -21.04 -2.73
N SER A 104 -4.75 -22.00 -3.65
CA SER A 104 -3.70 -22.97 -3.99
C SER A 104 -2.43 -22.29 -4.57
N GLN A 105 -2.60 -21.15 -5.26
CA GLN A 105 -1.52 -20.39 -5.89
C GLN A 105 -1.04 -19.20 -5.04
N GLY A 106 -1.71 -18.90 -3.92
CA GLY A 106 -1.32 -17.84 -2.98
C GLY A 106 -1.54 -16.41 -3.48
N PHE A 107 -2.37 -16.20 -4.51
CA PHE A 107 -2.67 -14.85 -5.04
C PHE A 107 -4.18 -14.60 -5.20
N SER A 108 -4.55 -13.33 -5.34
CA SER A 108 -5.90 -12.92 -5.74
C SER A 108 -5.83 -12.01 -6.97
N GLU A 109 -6.73 -12.27 -7.91
CA GLU A 109 -6.97 -11.40 -9.06
C GLU A 109 -7.97 -10.30 -8.66
N ILE A 110 -7.66 -9.04 -8.96
CA ILE A 110 -8.61 -7.93 -8.89
C ILE A 110 -9.18 -7.76 -10.29
N VAL A 111 -10.49 -7.96 -10.40
CA VAL A 111 -11.21 -7.97 -11.68
C VAL A 111 -11.82 -6.60 -11.96
N PHE A 112 -12.50 -6.02 -10.97
CA PHE A 112 -13.10 -4.70 -11.08
C PHE A 112 -12.79 -3.87 -9.84
N CYS A 113 -12.52 -2.59 -10.01
CA CYS A 113 -12.35 -1.64 -8.92
C CYS A 113 -12.96 -0.30 -9.32
N ALA A 114 -14.05 0.09 -8.67
CA ALA A 114 -14.73 1.33 -9.01
C ALA A 114 -15.40 1.99 -7.79
N VAL A 115 -15.50 3.31 -7.85
CA VAL A 115 -16.27 4.14 -6.92
C VAL A 115 -17.11 5.09 -7.77
N THR A 116 -18.36 5.33 -7.37
CA THR A 116 -19.26 6.27 -8.05
C THR A 116 -18.65 7.66 -8.15
N SER A 117 -18.82 8.33 -9.28
CA SER A 117 -18.18 9.62 -9.59
C SER A 117 -18.43 10.69 -8.51
N ASN A 118 -19.64 10.73 -7.94
CA ASN A 118 -20.02 11.71 -6.90
C ASN A 118 -19.24 11.52 -5.58
N GLU A 119 -18.66 10.35 -5.37
CA GLU A 119 -17.93 9.97 -4.16
C GLU A 119 -16.42 9.78 -4.45
N GLN A 120 -15.98 10.00 -5.69
CA GLN A 120 -14.55 9.96 -6.02
C GLN A 120 -13.77 11.10 -5.34
N VAL A 121 -12.45 10.94 -5.26
CA VAL A 121 -11.51 11.92 -4.68
C VAL A 121 -11.64 12.12 -3.15
N LYS A 122 -12.66 11.54 -2.50
CA LYS A 122 -12.87 11.55 -1.03
C LYS A 122 -12.10 10.49 -0.25
N GLY A 123 -11.23 9.72 -0.94
CA GLY A 123 -10.38 8.71 -0.32
C GLY A 123 -10.98 7.30 -0.19
N TYR A 124 -12.26 7.11 -0.53
CA TYR A 124 -12.91 5.80 -0.45
C TYR A 124 -12.22 4.70 -1.24
N GLY A 125 -11.61 4.99 -2.40
CA GLY A 125 -10.87 3.99 -3.17
C GLY A 125 -9.65 3.43 -2.42
N THR A 126 -8.85 4.33 -1.83
CA THR A 126 -7.74 3.91 -0.95
C THR A 126 -8.26 3.14 0.26
N HIS A 127 -9.36 3.59 0.87
CA HIS A 127 -9.94 2.93 2.03
C HIS A 127 -10.45 1.52 1.71
N LEU A 128 -11.14 1.35 0.57
CA LEU A 128 -11.55 0.06 0.01
C LEU A 128 -10.35 -0.88 -0.18
N MET A 129 -9.27 -0.38 -0.79
CA MET A 129 -8.07 -1.19 -1.02
C MET A 129 -7.40 -1.60 0.29
N ASN A 130 -7.34 -0.72 1.29
CA ASN A 130 -6.77 -1.05 2.60
C ASN A 130 -7.56 -2.16 3.30
N HIS A 131 -8.90 -2.06 3.30
CA HIS A 131 -9.77 -3.12 3.80
C HIS A 131 -9.61 -4.44 3.04
N LEU A 132 -9.45 -4.38 1.70
CA LEU A 132 -9.20 -5.55 0.88
C LEU A 132 -7.87 -6.24 1.22
N LYS A 133 -6.82 -5.47 1.47
CA LYS A 133 -5.50 -5.99 1.87
C LYS A 133 -5.57 -6.67 3.23
N ASP A 134 -6.17 -6.01 4.21
CA ASP A 134 -6.33 -6.58 5.56
C ASP A 134 -7.23 -7.82 5.55
N TYR A 135 -8.22 -7.89 4.66
CA TYR A 135 -9.00 -9.12 4.42
C TYR A 135 -8.12 -10.25 3.87
N HIS A 136 -7.29 -10.00 2.86
CA HIS A 136 -6.49 -11.05 2.22
C HIS A 136 -5.33 -11.53 3.09
N ILE A 137 -4.70 -10.65 3.85
CA ILE A 137 -3.66 -11.01 4.84
C ILE A 137 -4.23 -11.99 5.86
N ARG A 138 -5.45 -11.75 6.37
CA ARG A 138 -6.15 -12.68 7.27
C ARG A 138 -6.45 -14.04 6.64
N ASN A 139 -6.60 -14.10 5.32
CA ASN A 139 -6.83 -15.33 4.57
C ASN A 139 -5.52 -15.94 4.00
N ASN A 140 -4.35 -15.47 4.45
CA ASN A 140 -3.03 -15.94 4.01
C ASN A 140 -2.79 -15.79 2.50
N ILE A 141 -3.31 -14.71 1.89
CA ILE A 141 -3.07 -14.34 0.49
C ILE A 141 -2.26 -13.06 0.46
N LEU A 142 -1.06 -13.12 -0.10
CA LEU A 142 -0.08 -12.03 -0.02
C LEU A 142 0.23 -11.39 -1.38
N HIS A 143 -0.36 -11.88 -2.46
CA HIS A 143 -0.11 -11.33 -3.80
C HIS A 143 -1.41 -10.93 -4.47
N PHE A 144 -1.44 -9.73 -5.03
CA PHE A 144 -2.49 -9.27 -5.92
C PHE A 144 -1.99 -9.12 -7.33
N LEU A 145 -2.81 -9.55 -8.29
CA LEU A 145 -2.62 -9.32 -9.71
C LEU A 145 -3.85 -8.59 -10.25
N THR A 146 -3.62 -7.64 -11.14
CA THR A 146 -4.69 -6.90 -11.80
C THR A 146 -4.24 -6.50 -13.19
N PHE A 147 -5.16 -6.51 -14.14
CA PHE A 147 -5.00 -5.75 -15.37
C PHE A 147 -5.54 -4.34 -15.14
N ALA A 148 -4.70 -3.35 -15.35
CA ALA A 148 -5.03 -1.95 -15.13
C ALA A 148 -5.03 -1.19 -16.45
N ASP A 149 -6.13 -0.50 -16.72
CA ASP A 149 -6.23 0.47 -17.81
C ASP A 149 -5.27 1.64 -17.58
N GLU A 150 -4.87 2.33 -18.65
CA GLU A 150 -3.88 3.41 -18.61
C GLU A 150 -4.23 4.50 -17.57
N PHE A 151 -5.50 4.88 -17.50
CA PHE A 151 -6.01 5.87 -16.54
C PHE A 151 -5.97 5.38 -15.08
N ALA A 152 -6.02 4.07 -14.85
CA ALA A 152 -6.04 3.47 -13.53
C ALA A 152 -4.63 3.14 -12.99
N ILE A 153 -3.59 3.09 -13.84
CA ILE A 153 -2.21 2.79 -13.43
C ILE A 153 -1.76 3.72 -12.29
N GLY A 154 -2.09 5.01 -12.36
CA GLY A 154 -1.73 5.98 -11.33
C GLY A 154 -2.38 5.69 -9.96
N TYR A 155 -3.60 5.15 -9.97
CA TYR A 155 -4.27 4.69 -8.74
C TYR A 155 -3.56 3.46 -8.19
N PHE A 156 -3.34 2.41 -9.00
CA PHE A 156 -2.71 1.17 -8.54
C PHE A 156 -1.28 1.40 -8.04
N LYS A 157 -0.49 2.26 -8.70
CA LYS A 157 0.84 2.66 -8.20
C LYS A 157 0.76 3.27 -6.79
N LYS A 158 -0.22 4.13 -6.51
CA LYS A 158 -0.42 4.71 -5.17
C LYS A 158 -0.83 3.65 -4.14
N GLN A 159 -1.48 2.58 -4.57
CA GLN A 159 -1.81 1.44 -3.73
C GLN A 159 -0.66 0.44 -3.57
N GLY A 160 0.54 0.72 -4.10
CA GLY A 160 1.71 -0.16 -3.98
C GLY A 160 1.77 -1.28 -5.02
N PHE A 161 1.07 -1.14 -6.15
CA PHE A 161 1.25 -2.02 -7.30
C PHE A 161 2.43 -1.56 -8.17
N SER A 162 3.17 -2.53 -8.71
CA SER A 162 4.26 -2.34 -9.66
C SER A 162 3.95 -3.04 -10.98
N LYS A 163 4.61 -2.61 -12.06
CA LYS A 163 4.63 -3.36 -13.33
C LYS A 163 5.58 -4.57 -13.27
N GLU A 164 6.47 -4.60 -12.28
CA GLU A 164 7.36 -5.72 -12.02
C GLU A 164 6.60 -6.83 -11.28
N ILE A 165 6.46 -7.99 -11.91
CA ILE A 165 5.73 -9.13 -11.35
C ILE A 165 6.74 -10.03 -10.65
N LYS A 166 6.71 -10.07 -9.31
CA LYS A 166 7.60 -10.96 -8.54
C LYS A 166 7.09 -12.39 -8.47
N LEU A 167 5.80 -12.61 -8.76
CA LEU A 167 5.21 -13.95 -8.77
C LEU A 167 5.65 -14.72 -10.04
N PRO A 168 6.08 -15.99 -9.93
CA PRO A 168 6.48 -16.77 -11.10
C PRO A 168 5.34 -16.91 -12.12
N ARG A 169 5.64 -16.78 -13.42
CA ARG A 169 4.64 -16.90 -14.51
C ARG A 169 3.80 -18.16 -14.43
N ALA A 170 4.41 -19.30 -14.10
CA ALA A 170 3.73 -20.59 -13.96
C ALA A 170 2.59 -20.58 -12.92
N MET A 171 2.62 -19.66 -11.95
CA MET A 171 1.61 -19.58 -10.89
C MET A 171 0.33 -18.88 -11.34
N TYR A 172 0.40 -17.95 -12.30
CA TYR A 172 -0.74 -17.10 -12.67
C TYR A 172 -1.17 -17.23 -14.14
N GLN A 173 -0.26 -17.65 -15.02
CA GLN A 173 -0.55 -17.79 -16.44
C GLN A 173 -1.65 -18.83 -16.67
N GLY A 174 -2.70 -18.45 -17.41
CA GLY A 174 -3.88 -19.29 -17.66
C GLY A 174 -4.92 -19.31 -16.53
N TYR A 175 -4.64 -18.67 -15.39
CA TYR A 175 -5.60 -18.50 -14.29
C TYR A 175 -6.30 -17.15 -14.33
N ILE A 176 -5.53 -16.09 -14.59
CA ILE A 176 -6.04 -14.71 -14.71
C ILE A 176 -6.54 -14.43 -16.12
N LYS A 177 -7.45 -13.48 -16.24
CA LYS A 177 -7.99 -13.07 -17.54
C LYS A 177 -7.13 -11.98 -18.15
N ASP A 178 -6.76 -12.15 -19.42
CA ASP A 178 -6.03 -11.13 -20.18
C ASP A 178 -6.99 -10.11 -20.79
N TYR A 179 -6.64 -8.83 -20.70
CA TYR A 179 -7.39 -7.72 -21.27
C TYR A 179 -6.51 -6.95 -22.25
N GLU A 180 -7.01 -6.77 -23.47
CA GLU A 180 -6.31 -6.01 -24.50
C GLU A 180 -6.18 -4.53 -24.09
N GLY A 181 -5.01 -3.93 -24.32
CA GLY A 181 -4.75 -2.54 -23.91
C GLY A 181 -4.52 -2.32 -22.40
N ALA A 182 -4.65 -3.35 -21.57
CA ALA A 182 -4.40 -3.24 -20.13
C ALA A 182 -2.97 -3.65 -19.75
N THR A 183 -2.43 -3.03 -18.71
CA THR A 183 -1.12 -3.38 -18.16
C THR A 183 -1.29 -4.31 -16.96
N LEU A 184 -0.65 -5.49 -16.99
CA LEU A 184 -0.56 -6.36 -15.82
C LEU A 184 0.25 -5.67 -14.72
N MET A 185 -0.32 -5.59 -13.52
CA MET A 185 0.32 -5.03 -12.33
C MET A 185 0.25 -5.98 -11.15
N HIS A 186 1.29 -5.97 -10.31
CA HIS A 186 1.46 -6.83 -9.14
C HIS A 186 1.60 -6.02 -7.87
N CYS A 187 0.94 -6.45 -6.80
CA CYS A 187 1.16 -5.93 -5.45
C CYS A 187 1.52 -7.08 -4.50
N GLU A 188 2.59 -6.89 -3.75
CA GLU A 188 3.00 -7.78 -2.67
C GLU A 188 2.58 -7.16 -1.33
N LEU A 189 1.84 -7.92 -0.54
CA LEU A 189 1.31 -7.51 0.75
C LEU A 189 2.28 -7.90 1.86
N ASN A 190 2.50 -6.98 2.80
CA ASN A 190 3.30 -7.26 3.98
C ASN A 190 2.37 -7.63 5.15
N PRO A 191 2.43 -8.87 5.67
CA PRO A 191 1.54 -9.32 6.75
C PRO A 191 1.79 -8.61 8.08
N ARG A 192 2.93 -7.92 8.25
CA ARG A 192 3.25 -7.14 9.45
C ARG A 192 2.54 -5.78 9.49
N ILE A 193 1.90 -5.36 8.39
CA ILE A 193 1.27 -4.05 8.26
C ILE A 193 -0.25 -4.20 8.33
N VAL A 194 -0.89 -3.42 9.20
CA VAL A 194 -2.35 -3.22 9.20
C VAL A 194 -2.66 -2.01 8.32
N TYR A 195 -3.17 -2.26 7.11
CA TYR A 195 -3.32 -1.23 6.08
C TYR A 195 -4.39 -0.19 6.42
N THR A 196 -5.44 -0.57 7.15
CA THR A 196 -6.47 0.35 7.67
C THR A 196 -5.93 1.35 8.71
N GLU A 197 -4.82 1.03 9.38
CA GLU A 197 -4.12 1.89 10.33
C GLU A 197 -2.87 2.56 9.74
N PHE A 198 -2.55 2.28 8.48
CA PHE A 198 -1.29 2.65 7.85
C PHE A 198 -0.95 4.14 8.01
N THR A 199 -1.87 5.03 7.67
CA THR A 199 -1.65 6.48 7.74
C THR A 199 -1.40 6.97 9.17
N ALA A 200 -2.08 6.41 10.16
CA ALA A 200 -1.87 6.75 11.57
C ALA A 200 -0.48 6.30 12.05
N VAL A 201 -0.08 5.07 11.68
CA VAL A 201 1.23 4.51 12.01
C VAL A 201 2.35 5.34 11.36
N ILE A 202 2.26 5.65 10.07
CA ILE A 202 3.28 6.45 9.36
C ILE A 202 3.40 7.87 9.95
N ARG A 203 2.28 8.50 10.31
CA ARG A 203 2.31 9.81 10.99
C ARG A 203 3.04 9.73 12.32
N ARG A 204 2.73 8.71 13.12
CA ARG A 204 3.39 8.52 14.42
C ARG A 204 4.89 8.27 14.26
N GLN A 205 5.28 7.43 13.30
CA GLN A 205 6.68 7.20 12.96
C GLN A 205 7.38 8.50 12.53
N LYS A 206 6.74 9.31 11.67
CA LYS A 206 7.27 10.59 11.22
C LYS A 206 7.46 11.59 12.36
N GLU A 207 6.53 11.63 13.32
CA GLU A 207 6.67 12.47 14.52
C GLU A 207 7.88 12.06 15.38
N ILE A 208 8.07 10.74 15.57
CA ILE A 208 9.20 10.21 16.33
C ILE A 208 10.51 10.58 15.64
N VAL A 209 10.62 10.35 14.33
CA VAL A 209 11.82 10.71 13.54
C VAL A 209 12.10 12.21 13.60
N LYS A 210 11.07 13.06 13.50
CA LYS A 210 11.25 14.51 13.65
C LYS A 210 11.80 14.89 15.02
N LYS A 211 11.25 14.32 16.09
CA LYS A 211 11.76 14.57 17.46
C LYS A 211 13.21 14.15 17.61
N LEU A 212 13.59 13.00 17.04
CA LEU A 212 14.97 12.52 17.04
C LEU A 212 15.91 13.48 16.29
N ILE A 213 15.49 13.96 15.12
CA ILE A 213 16.23 14.96 14.35
C ILE A 213 16.37 16.26 15.15
N ASP A 214 15.29 16.73 15.78
CA ASP A 214 15.31 17.96 16.58
C ASP A 214 16.24 17.84 17.79
N MET A 215 16.24 16.69 18.48
CA MET A 215 17.17 16.41 19.58
C MET A 215 18.62 16.45 19.09
N ARG A 216 18.92 15.71 18.01
CA ARG A 216 20.26 15.69 17.42
C ARG A 216 20.68 17.07 16.91
N GLN A 217 19.74 17.82 16.33
CA GLN A 217 20.02 19.15 15.80
C GLN A 217 20.28 20.15 16.93
N LYS A 218 19.68 20.00 18.12
CA LYS A 218 20.03 20.82 19.29
C LYS A 218 21.45 20.55 19.78
N GLU A 219 21.90 19.30 19.74
CA GLU A 219 23.31 18.96 20.04
C GLU A 219 24.28 19.55 19.01
N VAL A 220 23.92 19.47 17.72
CA VAL A 220 24.77 19.91 16.61
C VAL A 220 24.75 21.43 16.39
N ARG A 221 23.63 22.11 16.64
CA ARG A 221 23.50 23.59 16.56
C ARG A 221 24.09 24.29 17.79
N LYS A 222 25.16 23.74 18.36
CA LYS A 222 25.95 24.44 19.35
C LYS A 222 26.60 25.64 18.66
N VAL A 223 26.16 26.85 19.00
CA VAL A 223 26.74 28.08 18.46
C VAL A 223 28.13 28.24 19.08
N HIS A 224 29.17 28.09 18.27
CA HIS A 224 30.53 28.35 18.70
C HIS A 224 30.85 29.84 18.58
N PRO A 225 31.59 30.43 19.54
CA PRO A 225 32.05 31.81 19.40
C PRO A 225 32.92 31.97 18.13
N GLY A 226 32.86 33.15 17.53
CA GLY A 226 33.69 33.47 16.36
C GLY A 226 35.19 33.38 16.70
N LEU A 227 35.99 32.94 15.72
CA LEU A 227 37.43 32.77 15.88
C LEU A 227 38.11 34.13 16.14
N THR A 228 38.84 34.25 17.24
CA THR A 228 39.54 35.51 17.63
C THR A 228 40.96 35.62 17.05
N CYS A 229 41.58 34.50 16.66
CA CYS A 229 42.97 34.43 16.20
C CYS A 229 43.30 35.30 14.98
N PHE A 230 42.31 35.64 14.14
CA PHE A 230 42.51 36.53 12.99
C PHE A 230 42.64 38.02 13.38
N LYS A 231 42.16 38.41 14.57
CA LYS A 231 42.32 39.79 15.08
C LYS A 231 43.76 40.09 15.49
N GLU A 232 44.55 39.05 15.80
CA GLU A 232 45.96 39.13 16.21
C GLU A 232 46.93 39.09 15.01
N GLY A 233 46.42 39.18 13.76
CA GLY A 233 47.25 39.26 12.55
C GLY A 233 47.55 37.92 11.87
N VAL A 234 47.02 36.81 12.38
CA VAL A 234 47.14 35.48 11.75
C VAL A 234 46.29 35.44 10.47
N ARG A 235 46.88 35.11 9.31
CA ARG A 235 46.18 35.09 8.01
C ARG A 235 45.44 33.78 7.70
N SER A 236 45.81 32.67 8.34
CA SER A 236 45.20 31.36 8.09
C SER A 236 45.43 30.41 9.27
N ILE A 237 44.45 29.55 9.56
CA ILE A 237 44.59 28.45 10.52
C ILE A 237 44.26 27.11 9.84
N PRO A 238 44.88 26.00 10.26
CA PRO A 238 44.48 24.66 9.82
C PRO A 238 43.03 24.35 10.22
N VAL A 239 42.30 23.63 9.36
CA VAL A 239 40.87 23.32 9.53
C VAL A 239 40.64 22.48 10.80
N GLU A 240 41.59 21.61 11.15
CA GLU A 240 41.60 20.79 12.37
C GLU A 240 41.72 21.59 13.69
N CYS A 241 42.14 22.85 13.59
CA CYS A 241 42.23 23.75 14.75
C CYS A 241 40.92 24.48 15.04
N ILE A 242 39.90 24.34 14.19
CA ILE A 242 38.58 24.95 14.42
C ILE A 242 37.85 24.14 15.50
N PRO A 243 37.53 24.70 16.68
CA PRO A 243 36.96 23.96 17.81
C PRO A 243 35.66 23.21 17.47
N GLY A 244 34.73 23.84 16.74
CA GLY A 244 33.48 23.20 16.33
C GLY A 244 33.65 22.03 15.34
N LEU A 245 34.66 22.10 14.46
CA LEU A 245 35.00 20.99 13.56
C LEU A 245 35.63 19.82 14.32
N ARG A 246 36.47 20.11 15.33
CA ARG A 246 37.04 19.08 16.20
C ARG A 246 35.97 18.38 17.04
N GLU A 247 35.04 19.13 17.63
CA GLU A 247 33.95 18.60 18.45
C GLU A 247 32.94 17.78 17.64
N SER A 248 32.69 18.14 16.37
CA SER A 248 31.83 17.38 15.46
C SER A 248 32.46 16.08 14.93
N GLY A 249 33.71 15.77 15.30
CA GLY A 249 34.41 14.55 14.88
C GLY A 249 34.89 14.61 13.42
N TRP A 250 35.00 15.80 12.83
CA TRP A 250 35.45 15.95 11.44
C TRP A 250 36.88 15.45 11.25
N ARG A 251 37.11 14.69 10.18
CA ARG A 251 38.43 14.23 9.76
C ARG A 251 38.67 14.62 8.31
N CYS A 252 39.88 15.07 7.99
CA CYS A 252 40.25 15.48 6.64
C CYS A 252 40.23 14.29 5.67
N ALA A 253 39.44 14.40 4.59
CA ALA A 253 39.30 13.36 3.56
C ALA A 253 40.62 13.08 2.80
N ALA A 254 41.55 14.03 2.78
CA ALA A 254 42.84 13.88 2.10
C ALA A 254 43.77 12.80 2.70
N ARG A 255 43.43 12.26 3.88
CA ARG A 255 44.18 11.16 4.52
C ARG A 255 43.63 9.76 4.21
N GLN A 256 42.50 9.63 3.52
CA GLN A 256 41.91 8.32 3.20
C GLN A 256 42.44 7.65 1.92
N THR A 257 43.28 8.32 1.13
CA THR A 257 43.64 7.79 -0.20
C THR A 257 44.70 6.68 -0.24
N ARG A 258 45.05 6.02 0.88
CA ARG A 258 46.04 4.90 0.79
C ARG A 258 45.75 3.59 1.49
N VAL A 259 44.79 3.43 2.39
CA VAL A 259 44.56 2.10 3.00
C VAL A 259 43.12 1.87 3.46
N VAL A 260 42.14 1.77 2.55
CA VAL A 260 40.99 0.86 2.75
C VAL A 260 40.58 0.34 1.37
N ARG A 261 40.78 -0.96 1.18
CA ARG A 261 40.34 -1.72 0.00
C ARG A 261 38.82 -1.72 -0.08
N ALA A 262 38.34 -1.73 -1.32
CA ALA A 262 36.99 -2.04 -1.77
C ALA A 262 36.20 -2.96 -0.81
N GLY A 263 35.03 -2.51 -0.37
CA GLY A 263 34.14 -3.34 0.46
C GLY A 263 32.80 -2.72 0.87
N ASP A 264 32.68 -1.40 1.02
CA ASP A 264 31.40 -0.78 1.40
C ASP A 264 30.80 -0.07 0.18
N ARG A 265 30.09 -0.85 -0.65
CA ARG A 265 28.97 -0.29 -1.42
C ARG A 265 27.78 -0.32 -0.48
N ASP A 266 27.08 0.80 -0.39
CA ASP A 266 25.74 0.91 0.19
C ASP A 266 24.84 -0.23 -0.30
N GLU A 267 24.76 -1.31 0.47
CA GLU A 267 23.63 -2.23 0.39
C GLU A 267 22.40 -1.51 0.96
N PRO A 268 21.22 -1.64 0.36
CA PRO A 268 20.00 -1.13 0.95
C PRO A 268 19.83 -1.83 2.29
N ALA A 269 19.99 -1.08 3.40
CA ALA A 269 19.86 -1.61 4.75
C ALA A 269 18.61 -2.48 4.86
N GLU A 270 18.81 -3.77 5.15
CA GLU A 270 17.70 -4.71 5.28
C GLU A 270 16.65 -4.15 6.24
N PRO A 271 15.35 -4.26 5.91
CA PRO A 271 14.28 -3.68 6.71
C PRO A 271 14.29 -4.18 8.17
N GLU A 272 14.87 -5.35 8.43
CA GLU A 272 15.03 -5.90 9.79
C GLU A 272 16.15 -5.21 10.58
N ALA A 273 17.27 -4.87 9.93
CA ALA A 273 18.36 -4.09 10.54
C ALA A 273 17.88 -2.68 10.91
N LEU A 274 17.13 -2.04 10.00
CA LEU A 274 16.52 -0.73 10.25
C LEU A 274 15.50 -0.81 11.40
N ALA A 275 14.66 -1.85 11.44
CA ALA A 275 13.68 -2.05 12.51
C ALA A 275 14.34 -2.32 13.87
N HIS A 276 15.50 -2.97 13.90
CA HIS A 276 16.28 -3.18 15.11
C HIS A 276 16.91 -1.88 15.61
N GLN A 277 17.53 -1.11 14.71
CA GLN A 277 18.08 0.22 15.04
C GLN A 277 16.99 1.18 15.54
N LEU A 278 15.84 1.22 14.87
CA LEU A 278 14.71 2.05 15.31
C LEU A 278 14.17 1.62 16.67
N ARG A 279 14.13 0.32 16.98
CA ARG A 279 13.76 -0.17 18.33
C ARG A 279 14.72 0.32 19.40
N ASN A 280 16.02 0.22 19.15
CA ASN A 280 17.04 0.66 20.10
C ASN A 280 16.95 2.18 20.37
N VAL A 281 16.71 2.97 19.31
CA VAL A 281 16.48 4.41 19.42
C VAL A 281 15.19 4.72 20.17
N LEU A 282 14.12 3.95 19.94
CA LEU A 282 12.83 4.15 20.61
C LEU A 282 12.94 3.86 22.12
N HIS A 283 13.71 2.85 22.50
CA HIS A 283 14.06 2.57 23.90
C HIS A 283 14.86 3.71 24.55
N ALA A 284 15.84 4.27 23.83
CA ALA A 284 16.64 5.39 24.34
C ALA A 284 15.83 6.68 24.56
N VAL A 285 14.71 6.87 23.87
CA VAL A 285 13.82 8.04 24.02
C VAL A 285 12.69 7.80 25.04
N THR A 286 12.38 6.55 25.38
CA THR A 286 11.28 6.22 26.31
C THR A 286 11.73 5.96 27.75
N THR A 287 13.03 5.83 28.01
CA THR A 287 13.56 5.84 29.39
C THR A 287 13.61 7.29 29.91
N PRO A 288 13.01 7.59 31.07
CA PRO A 288 12.98 8.92 31.67
C PRO A 288 14.36 9.42 32.10
#